data_AF-A0A285TQZ0-F1
#
_entry.id   AF-A0A285TQZ0-F1
#
_cell.length_a   1.000
_cell.length_b   1.000
_cell.length_c   1.000
_cell.angle_alpha   90.00
_cell.angle_beta   90.00
_cell.angle_gamma   90.00
#
_symmetry.space_group_name_H-M   'P 1'
#
loop_
_entity.id
_entity.type
_entity.pdbx_description
1 polymer ?
#
loop_
_entity_poly.entity_id
_entity_poly.type
_entity_poly.pdbx_seq_one_letter_code
_entity_poly.pdbx_strand_id
1 'polypeptide(L)'
;MMISEEPIGGLYPYNTKDKQQIEIYIQDLFYTINRSKSIKCEAIFDHYGSGYASYVDFFCYKKDGSSVINESYIEKDSLISIQIEGFVIYISRLAPVAIFGTDIRHKAILDNGKDEFFSGMGMISHPNGIINEPPRHMVNEFQEIKEKLISAGYYILNKDYLSQPLPFETKIQTFTRPNQYTIFDAFFYWKD
;
A
#
# COMPACT_ATOMS: atom_id res chain seq x y z
N MET A 1 -21.18 1.28 -6.60
CA MET A 1 -20.42 2.30 -5.83
C MET A 1 -19.35 1.53 -5.06
N MET A 2 -18.14 2.07 -4.83
CA MET A 2 -17.04 1.26 -4.24
C MET A 2 -17.39 0.67 -2.88
N ILE A 3 -18.14 1.39 -2.05
CA ILE A 3 -18.65 0.88 -0.76
C ILE A 3 -19.61 -0.33 -0.88
N SER A 4 -19.99 -0.73 -2.09
CA SER A 4 -20.74 -1.96 -2.40
C SER A 4 -19.82 -3.15 -2.72
N GLU A 5 -18.50 -3.03 -2.53
CA GLU A 5 -17.49 -4.05 -2.84
C GLU A 5 -17.46 -4.47 -4.33
N GLU A 6 -17.99 -3.61 -5.19
CA GLU A 6 -17.97 -3.80 -6.65
C GLU A 6 -16.87 -2.93 -7.28
N PRO A 7 -16.01 -3.52 -8.12
CA PRO A 7 -15.09 -2.75 -8.95
C PRO A 7 -15.83 -1.77 -9.86
N ILE A 8 -15.26 -0.58 -10.00
CA ILE A 8 -15.70 0.48 -10.89
C ILE A 8 -14.53 0.99 -11.73
N GLY A 9 -14.83 1.42 -12.94
CA GLY A 9 -13.84 1.99 -13.85
C GLY A 9 -14.05 1.53 -15.28
N GLY A 10 -13.68 2.37 -16.25
CA GLY A 10 -13.72 2.02 -17.68
C GLY A 10 -12.47 1.30 -18.17
N LEU A 11 -11.40 1.27 -17.36
CA LEU A 11 -10.12 0.65 -17.68
C LEU A 11 -10.17 -0.86 -17.44
N TYR A 12 -9.56 -1.65 -18.33
CA TYR A 12 -9.31 -3.06 -18.07
C TYR A 12 -8.28 -3.25 -16.92
N PRO A 13 -8.49 -4.18 -15.96
CA PRO A 13 -9.61 -5.13 -15.85
C PRO A 13 -10.81 -4.62 -15.03
N TYR A 14 -10.78 -3.40 -14.49
CA TYR A 14 -11.87 -2.88 -13.64
C TYR A 14 -13.23 -2.83 -14.36
N ASN A 15 -13.23 -2.67 -15.68
CA ASN A 15 -14.45 -2.70 -16.50
C ASN A 15 -15.11 -4.09 -16.58
N THR A 16 -14.38 -5.18 -16.31
CA THR A 16 -14.93 -6.54 -16.33
C THR A 16 -15.63 -6.91 -15.03
N LYS A 17 -15.35 -6.15 -13.94
CA LYS A 17 -15.74 -6.45 -12.56
C LYS A 17 -15.26 -7.81 -12.04
N ASP A 18 -14.35 -8.48 -12.77
CA ASP A 18 -13.79 -9.76 -12.39
C ASP A 18 -12.67 -9.54 -11.36
N LYS A 19 -12.95 -9.92 -10.12
CA LYS A 19 -12.00 -9.78 -9.00
C LYS A 19 -10.70 -10.52 -9.28
N GLN A 20 -10.74 -11.72 -9.89
CA GLN A 20 -9.51 -12.49 -10.16
C GLN A 20 -8.63 -11.81 -11.20
N GLN A 21 -9.22 -11.21 -12.25
CA GLN A 21 -8.45 -10.44 -13.23
C GLN A 21 -7.83 -9.20 -12.60
N ILE A 22 -8.55 -8.53 -11.69
CA ILE A 22 -8.00 -7.39 -10.93
C ILE A 22 -6.84 -7.84 -10.02
N GLU A 23 -6.96 -8.98 -9.33
CA GLU A 23 -5.86 -9.53 -8.53
C GLU A 23 -4.60 -9.77 -9.36
N ILE A 24 -4.74 -10.48 -10.49
CA ILE A 24 -3.63 -10.78 -11.40
C ILE A 24 -3.00 -9.49 -11.91
N TYR A 25 -3.83 -8.50 -12.25
CA TYR A 25 -3.34 -7.21 -12.73
C TYR A 25 -2.53 -6.44 -11.68
N ILE A 26 -2.95 -6.46 -10.41
CA ILE A 26 -2.19 -5.85 -9.32
C ILE A 26 -0.90 -6.64 -9.04
N GLN A 27 -0.91 -7.97 -9.17
CA GLN A 27 0.29 -8.80 -9.08
C GLN A 27 1.30 -8.48 -10.19
N ASP A 28 0.85 -8.33 -11.43
CA ASP A 28 1.71 -7.95 -12.56
C ASP A 28 2.33 -6.56 -12.36
N LEU A 29 1.57 -5.61 -11.82
CA LEU A 29 2.07 -4.31 -11.40
C LEU A 29 3.16 -4.45 -10.33
N PHE A 30 2.93 -5.25 -9.29
CA PHE A 30 3.90 -5.53 -8.25
C PHE A 30 5.21 -6.07 -8.83
N TYR A 31 5.15 -7.09 -9.69
CA TYR A 31 6.35 -7.64 -10.33
C TYR A 31 7.04 -6.62 -11.23
N THR A 32 6.29 -5.77 -11.92
CA THR A 32 6.84 -4.69 -12.75
C THR A 32 7.60 -3.67 -11.91
N ILE A 33 7.07 -3.28 -10.76
CA ILE A 33 7.77 -2.38 -9.84
C ILE A 33 9.03 -3.09 -9.30
N ASN A 34 8.92 -4.35 -8.88
CA ASN A 34 10.01 -5.09 -8.25
C ASN A 34 11.16 -5.47 -9.21
N ARG A 35 10.95 -5.39 -10.53
CA ARG A 35 12.01 -5.47 -11.55
C ARG A 35 12.91 -4.23 -11.63
N SER A 36 12.58 -3.17 -10.89
CA SER A 36 13.45 -1.98 -10.73
C SER A 36 14.87 -2.38 -10.30
N LYS A 37 15.89 -1.61 -10.73
CA LYS A 37 17.25 -1.76 -10.20
C LYS A 37 17.44 -1.00 -8.87
N SER A 38 16.64 0.03 -8.64
CA SER A 38 16.70 0.96 -7.50
C SER A 38 15.75 0.57 -6.36
N ILE A 39 14.65 -0.11 -6.67
CA ILE A 39 13.52 -0.28 -5.74
C ILE A 39 13.25 -1.75 -5.47
N LYS A 40 13.08 -2.11 -4.21
CA LYS A 40 12.54 -3.39 -3.76
C LYS A 40 11.17 -3.13 -3.14
N CYS A 41 10.20 -3.98 -3.45
CA CYS A 41 8.89 -3.92 -2.83
C CYS A 41 8.50 -5.26 -2.22
N GLU A 42 7.82 -5.19 -1.09
CA GLU A 42 7.07 -6.29 -0.48
C GLU A 42 5.56 -5.97 -0.62
N ALA A 43 4.72 -6.99 -0.70
CA ALA A 43 3.28 -6.79 -0.86
C ALA A 43 2.47 -7.80 -0.05
N ILE A 44 1.35 -7.35 0.52
CA ILE A 44 0.39 -8.20 1.23
C ILE A 44 -0.87 -8.34 0.38
N PHE A 45 -0.95 -9.45 -0.37
CA PHE A 45 -2.10 -9.76 -1.23
C PHE A 45 -3.23 -10.45 -0.49
N ASP A 46 -2.88 -11.38 0.41
CA ASP A 46 -3.87 -12.15 1.14
C ASP A 46 -4.60 -11.26 2.15
N HIS A 47 -5.92 -11.40 2.17
CA HIS A 47 -6.80 -10.77 3.14
C HIS A 47 -6.37 -11.19 4.54
N TYR A 48 -6.23 -10.20 5.43
CA TYR A 48 -5.58 -10.23 6.74
C TYR A 48 -6.21 -11.22 7.74
N GLY A 49 -6.17 -12.52 7.45
CA GLY A 49 -6.75 -13.60 8.24
C GLY A 49 -8.28 -13.73 8.11
N SER A 50 -9.03 -12.72 8.56
CA SER A 50 -10.50 -12.76 8.69
C SER A 50 -11.26 -11.74 7.82
N GLY A 51 -10.60 -10.68 7.36
CA GLY A 51 -11.29 -9.50 6.85
C GLY A 51 -10.95 -9.07 5.42
N TYR A 52 -11.91 -8.49 4.69
CA TYR A 52 -11.72 -7.94 3.34
C TYR A 52 -11.14 -6.52 3.37
N ALA A 53 -10.02 -6.32 2.66
CA ALA A 53 -9.45 -5.00 2.41
C ALA A 53 -9.71 -4.57 0.98
N SER A 54 -10.16 -3.33 0.78
CA SER A 54 -10.43 -2.75 -0.55
C SER A 54 -9.16 -2.39 -1.32
N TYR A 55 -7.97 -2.77 -0.83
CA TYR A 55 -6.68 -2.43 -1.39
C TYR A 55 -5.63 -3.53 -1.15
N VAL A 56 -4.53 -3.46 -1.91
CA VAL A 56 -3.26 -4.16 -1.66
C VAL A 56 -2.25 -3.18 -1.10
N ASP A 57 -1.56 -3.58 -0.05
CA ASP A 57 -0.48 -2.81 0.58
C ASP A 57 0.87 -3.20 -0.05
N PHE A 58 1.47 -2.26 -0.79
CA PHE A 58 2.86 -2.38 -1.23
C PHE A 58 3.77 -1.54 -0.34
N PHE A 59 4.84 -2.14 0.16
CA PHE A 59 5.91 -1.44 0.85
C PHE A 59 7.17 -1.42 -0.01
N CYS A 60 7.55 -0.24 -0.49
CA CYS A 60 8.65 -0.05 -1.43
C CYS A 60 9.78 0.77 -0.82
N TYR A 61 11.01 0.28 -0.91
CA TYR A 61 12.20 0.88 -0.31
C TYR A 61 13.42 0.69 -1.24
N LYS A 62 14.53 1.35 -0.93
CA LYS A 62 15.72 1.33 -1.77
C LYS A 62 16.47 0.00 -1.70
N LYS A 63 16.89 -0.51 -2.86
CA LYS A 63 17.67 -1.75 -3.00
C LYS A 63 19.12 -1.63 -2.56
N ASP A 64 19.68 -0.43 -2.57
CA ASP A 64 21.08 -0.18 -2.23
C ASP A 64 21.36 -0.22 -0.72
N GLY A 65 20.34 -0.44 0.10
CA GLY A 65 20.44 -0.48 1.56
C GLY A 65 20.36 0.88 2.24
N SER A 66 20.31 1.99 1.48
CA SER A 66 20.25 3.34 2.07
C SER A 66 18.92 3.68 2.75
N SER A 67 17.90 2.81 2.62
CA SER A 67 16.65 2.86 3.39
C SER A 67 16.76 2.21 4.77
N VAL A 68 17.87 1.54 5.11
CA VAL A 68 18.07 0.95 6.44
C VAL A 68 18.45 2.07 7.42
N ILE A 69 17.59 2.29 8.41
CA ILE A 69 17.79 3.36 9.41
C ILE A 69 18.33 2.83 10.74
N ASN A 70 18.14 1.54 11.02
CA ASN A 70 18.66 0.90 12.22
C ASN A 70 18.79 -0.61 12.01
N GLU A 71 19.78 -1.22 12.65
CA GLU A 71 19.98 -2.67 12.69
C GLU A 71 20.42 -3.06 14.11
N SER A 72 19.75 -4.04 14.70
CA SER A 72 20.03 -4.49 16.06
C SER A 72 19.84 -5.98 16.22
N TYR A 73 20.75 -6.60 16.99
CA TYR A 73 20.65 -8.00 17.37
C TYR A 73 19.78 -8.14 18.62
N ILE A 74 18.79 -9.03 18.56
CA ILE A 74 17.89 -9.37 19.67
C ILE A 74 18.27 -10.76 20.18
N GLU A 75 19.13 -10.79 21.21
CA GLU A 75 19.70 -12.02 21.78
C GLU A 75 18.62 -13.01 22.25
N LYS A 76 17.55 -12.50 22.87
CA LYS A 76 16.45 -13.30 23.41
C LYS A 76 15.76 -14.17 22.35
N ASP A 77 15.67 -13.66 21.13
CA ASP A 77 14.95 -14.30 20.01
C ASP A 77 15.92 -14.78 18.91
N SER A 78 17.23 -14.66 19.16
CA SER A 78 18.31 -15.01 18.21
C SER A 78 18.04 -14.49 16.79
N LEU A 79 17.75 -13.19 16.68
CA LEU A 79 17.40 -12.57 15.41
C LEU A 79 18.02 -11.18 15.25
N ILE A 80 18.21 -10.77 13.99
CA ILE A 80 18.59 -9.41 13.59
C ILE A 80 17.30 -8.68 13.19
N SER A 81 17.01 -7.56 13.85
CA SER A 81 15.92 -6.65 13.49
C SER A 81 16.48 -5.45 12.73
N ILE A 82 16.03 -5.29 11.49
CA ILE A 82 16.41 -4.21 10.58
C ILE A 82 15.21 -3.29 10.41
N GLN A 83 15.34 -2.01 10.75
CA GLN A 83 14.33 -0.99 10.47
C GLN A 83 14.61 -0.36 9.11
N ILE A 84 13.57 -0.32 8.28
CA ILE A 84 13.64 0.12 6.90
C ILE A 84 12.58 1.20 6.71
N GLU A 85 12.99 2.39 6.28
CA GLU A 85 12.06 3.42 5.85
C GLU A 85 11.66 3.22 4.38
N GLY A 86 10.42 3.53 4.03
CA GLY A 86 9.97 3.40 2.66
C GLY A 86 8.61 4.02 2.40
N PHE A 87 8.14 3.81 1.17
CA PHE A 87 6.80 4.19 0.73
C PHE A 87 5.82 3.05 1.01
N VAL A 88 4.68 3.40 1.57
CA VAL A 88 3.49 2.55 1.58
C VAL A 88 2.57 3.00 0.48
N ILE A 89 2.12 2.06 -0.35
CA ILE A 89 1.29 2.36 -1.51
C ILE A 89 0.08 1.46 -1.43
N TYR A 90 -1.10 2.07 -1.31
CA TYR A 90 -2.35 1.32 -1.39
C TYR A 90 -2.83 1.32 -2.83
N ILE A 91 -2.91 0.13 -3.41
CA ILE A 91 -3.48 -0.11 -4.73
C ILE A 91 -4.92 -0.55 -4.54
N SER A 92 -5.90 0.25 -4.98
CA SER A 92 -7.31 -0.10 -4.78
C SER A 92 -7.69 -1.33 -5.60
N ARG A 93 -8.46 -2.24 -5.01
CA ARG A 93 -9.11 -3.38 -5.67
C ARG A 93 -10.41 -2.97 -6.38
N LEU A 94 -10.91 -1.79 -6.07
CA LEU A 94 -12.26 -1.36 -6.45
C LEU A 94 -12.26 -0.27 -7.51
N ALA A 95 -11.13 0.41 -7.74
CA ALA A 95 -10.98 1.38 -8.82
C ALA A 95 -9.51 1.45 -9.25
N PRO A 96 -9.18 1.90 -10.47
CA PRO A 96 -7.81 2.08 -10.94
C PRO A 96 -7.18 3.33 -10.30
N VAL A 97 -7.05 3.31 -8.97
CA VAL A 97 -6.50 4.41 -8.17
C VAL A 97 -5.48 3.89 -7.16
N ALA A 98 -4.51 4.73 -6.84
CA ALA A 98 -3.49 4.47 -5.84
C ALA A 98 -3.24 5.70 -4.96
N ILE A 99 -2.67 5.49 -3.78
CA ILE A 99 -2.20 6.55 -2.89
C ILE A 99 -0.80 6.22 -2.37
N PHE A 100 -0.06 7.25 -1.97
CA PHE A 100 1.24 7.12 -1.32
C PHE A 100 1.17 7.57 0.13
N GLY A 101 1.88 6.84 0.99
CA GLY A 101 2.27 7.25 2.34
C GLY A 101 3.74 6.88 2.57
N THR A 102 4.21 7.14 3.79
CA THR A 102 5.53 6.72 4.27
C THR A 102 5.37 5.85 5.51
N ASP A 103 6.27 4.90 5.70
CA ASP A 103 6.26 4.02 6.86
C ASP A 103 7.67 3.54 7.18
N ILE A 104 7.85 3.06 8.41
CA ILE A 104 9.05 2.36 8.85
C ILE A 104 8.64 0.95 9.21
N ARG A 105 9.17 -0.03 8.48
CA ARG A 105 8.93 -1.46 8.76
C ARG A 105 10.16 -2.13 9.28
N HIS A 106 9.94 -3.12 10.12
CA HIS A 106 10.99 -4.02 10.59
C HIS A 106 11.09 -5.23 9.67
N LYS A 107 12.32 -5.68 9.44
CA LYS A 107 12.64 -6.98 8.86
C LYS A 107 13.40 -7.76 9.91
N ALA A 108 12.90 -8.92 10.32
CA ALA A 108 13.57 -9.86 11.19
C ALA A 108 14.29 -10.91 10.34
N ILE A 109 15.56 -11.19 10.65
CA ILE A 109 16.34 -12.28 10.06
C ILE A 109 16.77 -13.18 11.20
N LEU A 110 16.38 -14.45 11.20
CA LEU A 110 16.84 -15.40 12.21
C LEU A 110 18.36 -15.64 12.07
N ASP A 111 19.05 -15.92 13.17
CA ASP A 111 20.50 -16.19 13.19
C ASP A 111 20.95 -17.33 12.25
N ASN A 112 20.02 -18.17 11.82
CA ASN A 112 20.26 -19.20 10.81
C ASN A 112 20.49 -18.63 9.40
N GLY A 113 20.28 -17.32 9.19
CA GLY A 113 20.47 -16.56 7.96
C GLY A 113 19.54 -16.96 6.80
N LYS A 114 18.53 -17.79 7.06
CA LYS A 114 17.66 -18.39 6.03
C LYS A 114 16.23 -17.91 6.10
N ASP A 115 15.74 -17.62 7.30
CA ASP A 115 14.37 -17.22 7.51
C ASP A 115 14.31 -15.70 7.73
N GLU A 116 13.62 -15.03 6.81
CA GLU A 116 13.39 -13.60 6.84
C GLU A 116 11.89 -13.32 6.97
N PHE A 117 11.52 -12.42 7.88
CA PHE A 117 10.15 -11.99 8.11
C PHE A 117 10.08 -10.47 8.07
N PHE A 118 9.15 -9.91 7.30
CA PHE A 118 8.81 -8.49 7.44
C PHE A 118 7.73 -8.33 8.50
N SER A 119 7.91 -7.37 9.42
CA SER A 119 6.82 -6.87 10.24
C SER A 119 5.70 -6.39 9.35
N GLY A 120 4.47 -6.61 9.79
CA GLY A 120 3.27 -6.52 8.97
C GLY A 120 2.90 -5.16 8.38
N MET A 121 1.60 -4.89 8.41
CA MET A 121 0.93 -3.90 7.56
C MET A 121 1.40 -2.46 7.79
N GLY A 122 1.45 -1.70 6.70
CA GLY A 122 1.38 -0.25 6.77
C GLY A 122 -0.05 0.15 7.03
N MET A 123 -0.28 1.10 7.93
CA MET A 123 -1.62 1.44 8.42
C MET A 123 -1.97 2.91 8.11
N ILE A 124 -2.04 3.25 6.82
CA ILE A 124 -2.66 4.49 6.39
C ILE A 124 -4.15 4.35 6.69
N SER A 125 -4.56 4.81 7.87
CA SER A 125 -5.93 4.72 8.37
C SER A 125 -6.67 6.06 8.30
N HIS A 126 -5.97 7.10 7.84
CA HIS A 126 -6.51 8.45 7.69
C HIS A 126 -5.77 9.18 6.56
N PRO A 127 -6.42 10.12 5.85
CA PRO A 127 -5.76 11.01 4.88
C PRO A 127 -4.47 11.69 5.35
N ASN A 128 -4.23 11.78 6.66
CA ASN A 128 -3.03 12.42 7.20
C ASN A 128 -1.76 11.59 6.99
N GLY A 129 -1.88 10.28 6.79
CA GLY A 129 -0.78 9.41 6.40
C GLY A 129 -0.43 9.48 4.91
N ILE A 130 -1.19 10.25 4.12
CA ILE A 130 -0.97 10.37 2.68
C ILE A 130 0.05 11.47 2.41
N ILE A 131 1.03 11.17 1.56
CA ILE A 131 2.00 12.13 1.05
C ILE A 131 1.67 12.49 -0.41
N ASN A 132 1.76 13.78 -0.72
CA ASN A 132 1.67 14.25 -2.10
C ASN A 132 3.07 14.37 -2.75
N GLU A 133 4.09 14.57 -1.91
CA GLU A 133 5.48 14.77 -2.30
C GLU A 133 6.39 13.84 -1.48
N PRO A 134 7.47 13.31 -2.08
CA PRO A 134 8.35 12.38 -1.41
C PRO A 134 9.31 13.07 -0.42
N PRO A 135 9.87 12.31 0.55
CA PRO A 135 11.08 12.72 1.25
C PRO A 135 12.21 13.03 0.26
N ARG A 136 13.03 14.05 0.56
CA ARG A 136 14.09 14.52 -0.34
C ARG A 136 15.05 13.43 -0.80
N HIS A 137 15.32 12.45 0.06
CA HIS A 137 16.25 11.38 -0.24
C HIS A 137 15.61 10.24 -1.06
N MET A 138 14.30 10.24 -1.32
CA MET A 138 13.59 9.20 -2.10
C MET A 138 12.85 9.75 -3.34
N VAL A 139 13.25 10.93 -3.84
CA VAL A 139 12.57 11.59 -4.97
C VAL A 139 12.58 10.70 -6.22
N ASN A 140 13.72 10.07 -6.52
CA ASN A 140 13.87 9.25 -7.73
C ASN A 140 12.99 7.99 -7.66
N GLU A 141 12.98 7.32 -6.51
CA GLU A 141 12.17 6.12 -6.30
C GLU A 141 10.68 6.45 -6.37
N PHE A 142 10.27 7.58 -5.81
CA PHE A 142 8.89 8.04 -5.90
C PHE A 142 8.46 8.29 -7.35
N GLN A 143 9.27 9.00 -8.14
CA GLN A 143 8.95 9.26 -9.54
C GLN A 143 8.91 7.97 -10.36
N GLU A 144 9.86 7.06 -10.17
CA GLU A 144 9.87 5.77 -10.87
C GLU A 144 8.61 4.94 -10.56
N ILE A 145 8.18 4.88 -9.29
CA ILE A 145 6.96 4.13 -8.94
C ILE A 145 5.73 4.83 -9.52
N LYS A 146 5.67 6.15 -9.40
CA LYS A 146 4.59 6.98 -9.96
C LYS A 146 4.43 6.77 -11.46
N GLU A 147 5.53 6.76 -12.22
CA GLU A 147 5.52 6.50 -13.66
C GLU A 147 5.00 5.11 -13.99
N LYS A 148 5.37 4.08 -13.22
CA LYS A 148 4.87 2.70 -13.42
C LYS A 148 3.37 2.59 -13.13
N LEU A 149 2.89 3.24 -12.08
CA LEU A 149 1.47 3.30 -11.75
C LEU A 149 0.66 3.97 -12.86
N ILE A 150 1.10 5.15 -13.30
CA ILE A 150 0.45 5.91 -14.37
C ILE A 150 0.47 5.12 -15.69
N SER A 151 1.58 4.47 -16.01
CA SER A 151 1.72 3.63 -17.22
C SER A 151 0.80 2.41 -17.17
N ALA A 152 0.50 1.90 -15.97
CA ALA A 152 -0.54 0.91 -15.71
C ALA A 152 -1.95 1.53 -15.58
N GLY A 153 -2.15 2.78 -15.95
CA GLY A 153 -3.46 3.43 -15.96
C GLY A 153 -4.05 3.76 -14.58
N TYR A 154 -3.26 3.70 -13.50
CA TYR A 154 -3.70 4.13 -12.17
C TYR A 154 -3.65 5.65 -12.03
N TYR A 155 -4.72 6.21 -11.45
CA TYR A 155 -4.74 7.60 -10.99
C TYR A 155 -4.23 7.68 -9.55
N ILE A 156 -3.26 8.57 -9.31
CA ILE A 156 -2.74 8.78 -7.96
C ILE A 156 -3.57 9.88 -7.29
N LEU A 157 -4.32 9.49 -6.25
CA LEU A 157 -5.16 10.41 -5.50
C LEU A 157 -4.32 11.17 -4.47
N ASN A 158 -4.61 12.46 -4.32
CA ASN A 158 -3.90 13.31 -3.37
C ASN A 158 -4.64 13.40 -2.03
N LYS A 159 -3.90 13.83 -1.01
CA LYS A 159 -4.41 14.02 0.36
C LYS A 159 -5.62 14.95 0.42
N ASP A 160 -5.59 16.07 -0.29
CA ASP A 160 -6.62 17.11 -0.17
C ASP A 160 -7.98 16.62 -0.68
N TYR A 161 -7.98 15.89 -1.80
CA TYR A 161 -9.17 15.23 -2.33
C TYR A 161 -9.72 14.20 -1.35
N LEU A 162 -8.85 13.34 -0.83
CA LEU A 162 -9.25 12.25 0.06
C LEU A 162 -9.68 12.71 1.46
N SER A 163 -9.26 13.91 1.86
CA SER A 163 -9.66 14.54 3.13
C SER A 163 -11.05 15.18 3.08
N GLN A 164 -11.66 15.30 1.90
CA GLN A 164 -12.99 15.88 1.79
C GLN A 164 -14.03 14.99 2.49
N PRO A 165 -15.05 15.58 3.13
CA PRO A 165 -16.19 14.84 3.62
C PRO A 165 -16.83 14.01 2.51
N LEU A 166 -17.34 12.83 2.87
CA LEU A 166 -18.11 12.02 1.95
C LEU A 166 -19.37 12.81 1.52
N PRO A 167 -19.67 12.95 0.21
CA PRO A 167 -20.72 13.84 -0.27
C PRO A 167 -22.13 13.27 -0.12
N PHE A 168 -22.29 12.13 0.56
CA PHE A 168 -23.56 11.47 0.80
C PHE A 168 -23.51 10.68 2.12
N GLU A 169 -24.69 10.48 2.71
CA GLU A 169 -24.81 9.70 3.94
C GLU A 169 -24.77 8.20 3.63
N THR A 170 -23.89 7.49 4.33
CA THR A 170 -23.82 6.03 4.26
C THR A 170 -23.13 5.48 5.51
N LYS A 171 -23.13 4.16 5.66
CA LYS A 171 -22.36 3.45 6.68
C LYS A 171 -21.30 2.59 6.00
N ILE A 172 -20.04 2.94 6.21
CA ILE A 172 -18.90 2.17 5.70
C ILE A 172 -18.45 1.21 6.79
N GLN A 173 -18.44 -0.09 6.49
CA GLN A 173 -17.88 -1.10 7.38
C GLN A 173 -16.36 -0.98 7.33
N THR A 174 -15.81 -0.16 8.21
CA THR A 174 -14.38 0.06 8.40
C THR A 174 -14.01 -0.11 9.87
N PHE A 175 -12.78 -0.54 10.14
CA PHE A 175 -12.23 -0.63 11.50
C PHE A 175 -12.06 0.74 12.17
N THR A 176 -11.81 1.79 11.37
CA THR A 176 -11.83 3.17 11.83
C THR A 176 -13.30 3.54 12.08
N ARG A 177 -13.66 3.98 13.28
CA ARG A 177 -15.02 4.48 13.58
C ARG A 177 -15.01 6.00 13.55
N PRO A 178 -14.88 6.66 12.38
CA PRO A 178 -14.78 8.11 12.34
C PRO A 178 -16.13 8.73 12.70
N ASN A 179 -16.07 9.94 13.28
CA ASN A 179 -17.27 10.74 13.53
C ASN A 179 -17.90 11.24 12.21
N GLN A 180 -17.10 11.37 11.15
CA GLN A 180 -17.53 11.75 9.81
C GLN A 180 -16.68 11.00 8.79
N TYR A 181 -17.33 10.28 7.86
CA TYR A 181 -16.62 9.64 6.75
C TYR A 181 -16.06 10.66 5.77
N THR A 182 -14.89 10.36 5.25
CA THR A 182 -14.21 11.09 4.19
C THR A 182 -14.25 10.28 2.89
N ILE A 183 -13.82 10.89 1.79
CA ILE A 183 -13.63 10.18 0.52
C ILE A 183 -12.63 9.03 0.69
N PHE A 184 -11.59 9.18 1.52
CA PHE A 184 -10.65 8.11 1.85
C PHE A 184 -11.35 6.84 2.31
N ASP A 185 -12.28 6.95 3.26
CA ASP A 185 -12.99 5.81 3.83
C ASP A 185 -13.80 5.05 2.77
N ALA A 186 -14.19 5.71 1.67
CA ALA A 186 -14.94 5.08 0.58
C ALA A 186 -14.05 4.28 -0.40
N PHE A 187 -12.78 4.67 -0.54
CA PHE A 187 -11.82 4.02 -1.44
C PHE A 187 -10.96 2.97 -0.73
N PHE A 188 -10.52 3.26 0.49
CA PHE A 188 -9.50 2.50 1.22
C PHE A 188 -10.03 2.13 2.61
N TYR A 189 -10.84 1.08 2.67
CA TYR A 189 -11.37 0.54 3.90
C TYR A 189 -10.96 -0.92 4.09
N TRP A 190 -10.95 -1.33 5.35
CA TRP A 190 -10.79 -2.71 5.75
C TRP A 190 -11.91 -3.09 6.71
N LYS A 191 -12.54 -4.23 6.42
CA LYS A 191 -13.59 -4.84 7.22
C LYS A 191 -13.04 -6.13 7.82
N ASP A 192 -13.19 -6.30 9.12
CA ASP A 192 -12.98 -7.57 9.84
C ASP A 192 -14.23 -8.45 9.76
#